data_AF-A0A9P5W8K0-F1
#
_entry.id   AF-A0A9P5W8K0-F1
#
_cell.length_a   1.000
_cell.length_b   1.000
_cell.length_c   1.000
_cell.angle_alpha   90.00
_cell.angle_beta   90.00
_cell.angle_gamma   90.00
#
_symmetry.space_group_name_H-M   'P 1'
#
loop_
_entity.id
_entity.type
_entity.pdbx_description
1 polymer ?
#
loop_
_entity_poly.entity_id
_entity_poly.type
_entity_poly.pdbx_seq_one_letter_code
_entity_poly.pdbx_strand_id
1 'polypeptide(L)'
;MHILTRAEEEHLFKTLKANALKECDPVVKEFVECTHGRLVSVLWGCRDKHKAMNKCLMALTTQADLDKLKVQYLNDLAEGKVDHAKLQKEQKLKEEELKKKYKSAGPGVH
;
A
#
# COMPACT_ATOMS: atom_id res chain seq x y z
N MET A 1 -14.99 24.44 -0.11
CA MET A 1 -15.29 23.01 0.06
C MET A 1 -14.39 22.25 -0.91
N HIS A 2 -13.41 21.50 -0.42
CA HIS A 2 -12.50 20.72 -1.26
C HIS A 2 -13.17 19.39 -1.65
N ILE A 3 -13.06 19.01 -2.92
CA ILE A 3 -13.56 17.73 -3.43
C ILE A 3 -12.33 16.90 -3.77
N LEU A 4 -12.28 15.66 -3.27
CA LEU A 4 -11.17 14.76 -3.53
C LEU A 4 -11.04 14.48 -5.02
N THR A 5 -9.86 14.76 -5.55
CA THR A 5 -9.48 14.38 -6.90
C THR A 5 -9.17 12.89 -6.96
N ARG A 6 -9.25 12.29 -8.15
CA ARG A 6 -8.91 10.87 -8.37
C ARG A 6 -7.51 10.51 -7.84
N ALA A 7 -6.54 11.42 -8.01
CA ALA A 7 -5.17 11.22 -7.54
C ALA A 7 -5.09 11.20 -6.00
N GLU A 8 -5.87 12.04 -5.32
CA GLU A 8 -5.95 12.03 -3.86
C GLU A 8 -6.59 10.75 -3.33
N GLU A 9 -7.68 10.32 -3.95
CA GLU A 9 -8.33 9.06 -3.56
C GLU A 9 -7.40 7.85 -3.77
N GLU A 10 -6.68 7.81 -4.89
CA GLU A 10 -5.68 6.77 -5.15
C GLU A 10 -4.56 6.80 -4.11
N HIS A 11 -4.11 7.99 -3.71
CA HIS A 11 -3.11 8.15 -2.67
C HIS A 11 -3.61 7.66 -1.30
N LEU A 12 -4.83 8.05 -0.90
CA LEU A 12 -5.44 7.60 0.35
C LEU A 12 -5.59 6.07 0.37
N PHE A 13 -5.96 5.47 -0.77
CA PHE A 13 -6.04 4.02 -0.91
C PHE A 13 -4.68 3.33 -0.82
N LYS A 14 -3.63 3.90 -1.43
CA LYS A 14 -2.25 3.42 -1.27
C LYS A 14 -1.79 3.50 0.19
N THR A 15 -2.11 4.60 0.86
CA THR A 15 -1.81 4.81 2.29
C THR A 15 -2.51 3.78 3.17
N LEU A 16 -3.82 3.55 2.94
CA LEU A 16 -4.60 2.53 3.63
C LEU A 16 -3.97 1.15 3.50
N LYS A 17 -3.63 0.75 2.28
CA LYS A 17 -2.96 -0.54 2.01
C LYS A 17 -1.59 -0.64 2.67
N ALA A 18 -0.80 0.43 2.64
CA ALA A 18 0.51 0.45 3.29
C ALA A 18 0.40 0.29 4.81
N ASN A 19 -0.62 0.88 5.43
CA ASN A 19 -0.90 0.72 6.85
C ASN A 19 -1.38 -0.71 7.15
N ALA A 20 -2.32 -1.24 6.37
CA ALA A 20 -2.79 -2.62 6.50
C ALA A 20 -1.66 -3.65 6.36
N LEU A 21 -0.71 -3.43 5.44
CA LEU A 21 0.46 -4.29 5.28
C LEU A 21 1.36 -4.31 6.53
N LYS A 22 1.48 -3.17 7.24
CA LYS A 22 2.25 -3.10 8.50
C LYS A 22 1.53 -3.81 9.64
N GLU A 23 0.21 -3.66 9.73
CA GLU A 23 -0.59 -4.34 10.76
C GLU A 23 -0.65 -5.86 10.52
N CYS A 24 -0.70 -6.28 9.26
CA CYS A 24 -0.68 -7.68 8.86
C CYS A 24 0.73 -8.27 8.69
N ASP A 25 1.77 -7.62 9.21
CA ASP A 25 3.18 -8.01 9.00
C ASP A 25 3.48 -9.49 9.29
N PRO A 26 2.95 -10.14 10.36
CA PRO A 26 3.21 -11.55 10.62
C PRO A 26 2.74 -12.48 9.48
N VAL A 27 1.51 -12.29 9.01
CA VAL A 27 0.93 -13.12 7.94
C VAL A 27 1.49 -12.78 6.56
N VAL A 28 1.93 -11.53 6.36
CA VAL A 28 2.66 -11.11 5.16
C VAL A 28 4.02 -11.80 5.12
N LYS A 29 4.76 -11.84 6.23
CA LYS A 29 6.06 -12.53 6.32
C LYS A 29 5.94 -14.02 6.00
N GLU A 30 4.96 -14.72 6.57
CA GLU A 30 4.75 -16.14 6.27
C GLU A 30 4.46 -16.38 4.77
N PHE A 31 3.72 -15.47 4.13
CA PHE A 31 3.48 -15.56 2.69
C PHE A 31 4.76 -15.32 1.89
N VAL A 32 5.52 -14.28 2.22
CA VAL A 32 6.81 -13.95 1.57
C VAL A 32 7.82 -15.09 1.74
N GLU A 33 7.95 -15.66 2.93
CA GLU A 33 8.80 -16.82 3.19
C GLU A 33 8.37 -18.04 2.37
N CYS A 34 7.06 -18.26 2.18
CA CYS A 34 6.57 -19.35 1.34
C CYS A 34 6.91 -19.13 -0.15
N THR A 35 6.90 -17.88 -0.62
CA THR A 35 7.20 -17.56 -2.03
C THR A 35 8.69 -17.52 -2.33
N HIS A 36 9.56 -17.43 -1.31
CA HIS A 36 11.00 -17.53 -1.50
C HIS A 36 11.38 -18.83 -2.24
N GLY A 37 12.05 -18.70 -3.38
CA GLY A 37 12.51 -19.83 -4.19
C GLY A 37 11.41 -20.55 -5.00
N ARG A 38 10.18 -20.01 -5.05
CA ARG A 38 9.07 -20.55 -5.86
C ARG A 38 8.65 -19.54 -6.91
N LEU A 39 8.78 -19.90 -8.19
CA LEU A 39 8.31 -19.06 -9.30
C LEU A 39 6.99 -19.58 -9.87
N VAL A 40 6.90 -20.88 -10.15
CA VAL A 40 5.74 -21.47 -10.86
C VAL A 40 4.69 -22.04 -9.90
N SER A 41 5.12 -22.59 -8.76
CA SER A 41 4.24 -23.32 -7.84
C SER A 41 3.58 -22.46 -6.76
N VAL A 42 3.78 -21.13 -6.74
CA VAL A 42 3.30 -20.23 -5.67
C VAL A 42 1.78 -20.31 -5.50
N LEU A 43 1.02 -20.27 -6.59
CA LEU A 43 -0.44 -20.22 -6.57
C LEU A 43 -1.09 -21.44 -5.87
N TRP A 44 -0.39 -22.58 -5.87
CA TRP A 44 -0.87 -23.82 -5.28
C TRP A 44 -0.16 -24.08 -3.95
N GLY A 45 1.17 -24.01 -3.95
CA GLY A 45 2.02 -24.33 -2.79
C GLY A 45 2.00 -23.31 -1.66
N CYS A 46 1.50 -22.08 -1.90
CA CYS A 46 1.36 -21.03 -0.88
C CYS A 46 -0.08 -20.55 -0.70
N ARG A 47 -1.06 -21.30 -1.21
CA ARG A 47 -2.47 -20.90 -1.23
C ARG A 47 -3.02 -20.58 0.17
N ASP A 48 -2.65 -21.36 1.18
CA ASP A 48 -3.15 -21.16 2.54
C ASP A 48 -2.55 -19.92 3.21
N LYS A 49 -1.25 -19.68 3.01
CA LYS A 49 -0.58 -18.45 3.48
C LYS A 49 -1.13 -17.22 2.78
N HIS A 50 -1.36 -17.31 1.46
CA HIS A 50 -2.01 -16.25 0.70
C HIS A 50 -3.43 -15.94 1.22
N LYS A 51 -4.24 -16.97 1.52
CA LYS A 51 -5.57 -16.78 2.10
C LYS A 51 -5.52 -16.11 3.47
N ALA A 52 -4.59 -16.52 4.34
CA ALA A 52 -4.41 -15.94 5.66
C ALA A 52 -4.04 -14.45 5.58
N MET A 53 -3.04 -14.13 4.75
CA MET A 53 -2.65 -12.74 4.46
C MET A 53 -3.82 -11.93 3.90
N ASN A 54 -4.51 -12.44 2.87
CA ASN A 54 -5.63 -11.74 2.25
C ASN A 54 -6.79 -11.51 3.21
N LYS A 55 -7.08 -12.48 4.09
CA LYS A 55 -8.11 -12.33 5.14
C LYS A 55 -7.78 -11.17 6.08
N CYS A 56 -6.52 -11.03 6.49
CA CYS A 56 -6.09 -9.91 7.33
C CYS A 56 -6.22 -8.57 6.59
N LEU A 57 -5.69 -8.48 5.36
CA LEU A 57 -5.74 -7.24 4.59
C LEU A 57 -7.17 -6.78 4.31
N MET A 58 -8.06 -7.70 3.90
CA MET A 58 -9.46 -7.38 3.62
C MET A 58 -10.22 -6.87 4.85
N ALA A 59 -9.83 -7.27 6.05
CA ALA A 59 -10.44 -6.78 7.29
C ALA A 59 -10.05 -5.32 7.61
N LEU A 60 -8.93 -4.82 7.08
CA LEU A 60 -8.38 -3.48 7.32
C LEU A 60 -8.49 -2.53 6.13
N THR A 61 -8.86 -3.05 4.94
CA THR A 61 -9.02 -2.26 3.72
C THR A 61 -10.49 -2.18 3.31
N THR A 62 -11.40 -1.98 4.26
CA THR A 62 -12.83 -1.87 3.95
C THR A 62 -13.18 -0.50 3.40
N GLN A 63 -14.36 -0.37 2.79
CA GLN A 63 -14.86 0.94 2.34
C GLN A 63 -14.98 1.92 3.50
N ALA A 64 -15.41 1.44 4.67
CA ALA A 64 -15.52 2.27 5.87
C ALA A 64 -14.16 2.79 6.35
N ASP A 65 -13.09 2.01 6.22
CA ASP A 65 -11.74 2.45 6.59
C ASP A 65 -11.21 3.50 5.62
N LEU A 66 -11.48 3.32 4.33
CA LEU A 66 -11.15 4.33 3.32
C LEU A 66 -11.92 5.63 3.54
N ASP A 67 -13.22 5.56 3.84
CA ASP A 67 -14.05 6.74 4.07
C ASP A 67 -13.61 7.50 5.33
N LYS A 68 -13.19 6.81 6.40
CA LYS A 68 -12.58 7.45 7.58
C LYS A 68 -11.33 8.23 7.21
N LEU A 69 -10.43 7.66 6.41
CA LEU A 69 -9.22 8.34 5.96
C LEU A 69 -9.55 9.56 5.08
N LYS A 70 -10.56 9.46 4.21
CA LYS A 70 -11.04 10.59 3.39
C LYS A 70 -11.53 11.73 4.26
N VAL A 71 -12.35 11.45 5.27
CA VAL A 71 -12.86 12.45 6.20
C VAL A 71 -11.71 13.11 6.98
N GLN A 72 -10.78 12.32 7.52
CA GLN A 72 -9.61 12.85 8.23
C GLN A 72 -8.80 13.78 7.34
N TYR A 73 -8.51 13.36 6.11
CA TYR A 73 -7.76 14.17 5.15
C TYR A 73 -8.47 15.48 4.78
N LEU A 74 -9.79 15.46 4.58
CA LEU A 74 -10.57 16.67 4.32
C LEU A 74 -10.57 17.64 5.52
N ASN A 75 -10.61 17.10 6.74
CA ASN A 75 -10.50 17.91 7.96
C ASN A 75 -9.10 18.53 8.08
N ASP A 76 -8.04 17.75 7.87
CA ASP A 76 -6.66 18.24 7.92
C ASP A 76 -6.38 19.32 6.87
N LEU A 77 -7.01 19.22 5.70
CA LEU A 77 -6.99 20.27 4.67
C LEU A 77 -7.72 21.54 5.12
N ALA A 78 -8.91 21.40 5.72
CA ALA A 78 -9.67 22.54 6.23
C ALA A 78 -8.92 23.28 7.36
N GLU A 79 -8.14 22.54 8.15
CA GLU A 79 -7.31 23.06 9.23
C GLU A 79 -5.93 23.58 8.74
N GLY A 80 -5.60 23.41 7.46
CA GLY A 80 -4.33 23.85 6.88
C GLY A 80 -3.10 23.05 7.34
N LYS A 81 -3.31 21.86 7.93
CA LYS A 81 -2.22 20.95 8.37
C LYS A 81 -1.55 20.23 7.21
N VAL A 82 -2.23 20.17 6.08
CA VAL A 82 -1.85 19.36 4.92
C VAL A 82 -1.70 20.27 3.70
N ASP A 83 -0.48 20.33 3.17
CA ASP A 83 -0.22 20.91 1.85
C ASP A 83 -0.24 19.77 0.82
N HIS A 84 -1.36 19.64 0.12
CA HIS A 84 -1.55 18.60 -0.89
C HIS A 84 -0.54 18.69 -2.03
N ALA A 85 -0.14 19.89 -2.47
CA ALA A 85 0.84 20.07 -3.52
C ALA A 85 2.22 19.55 -3.09
N LYS A 86 2.59 19.81 -1.83
CA LYS A 86 3.80 19.27 -1.22
C LYS A 86 3.77 17.74 -1.11
N LEU A 87 2.68 17.18 -0.59
CA LEU A 87 2.49 15.73 -0.45
C LEU A 87 2.60 14.99 -1.79
N GLN A 88 1.95 15.49 -2.85
CA GLN A 88 2.07 14.89 -4.18
C GLN A 88 3.50 14.94 -4.70
N LYS A 89 4.22 16.04 -4.46
CA LYS A 89 5.62 16.18 -4.89
C LYS A 89 6.53 15.20 -4.16
N GLU A 90 6.38 15.06 -2.85
CA GLU A 90 7.13 14.10 -2.03
C GLU A 90 6.84 12.66 -2.45
N GLN A 91 5.58 12.33 -2.78
CA GLN A 91 5.22 11.00 -3.27
C GLN A 91 5.81 10.70 -4.65
N LYS A 92 5.72 11.64 -5.59
CA LYS A 92 6.33 11.48 -6.91
C LYS A 92 7.84 11.29 -6.79
N LEU A 93 8.49 12.06 -5.89
CA LEU A 93 9.91 11.90 -5.61
C LEU A 93 10.21 10.51 -5.04
N LYS A 94 9.48 10.04 -4.02
CA LYS A 94 9.66 8.70 -3.44
C LYS A 94 9.42 7.59 -4.46
N GLU A 95 8.42 7.73 -5.34
CA GLU A 95 8.15 6.75 -6.39
C GLU A 95 9.27 6.75 -7.45
N GLU A 96 9.80 7.92 -7.82
CA GLU A 96 10.93 8.04 -8.74
C GLU A 96 12.22 7.46 -8.13
N GLU A 97 12.49 7.74 -6.85
CA GLU A 97 13.60 7.16 -6.09
C GLU A 97 13.48 5.63 -6.00
N LEU A 98 12.28 5.11 -5.71
CA LEU A 98 12.03 3.67 -5.69
C LEU A 98 12.27 3.04 -7.07
N LYS A 99 11.80 3.68 -8.15
CA LYS A 99 12.06 3.23 -9.53
C LYS A 99 13.56 3.23 -9.86
N LYS A 100 14.31 4.26 -9.42
CA LYS A 100 15.78 4.30 -9.56
C LYS A 100 16.46 3.19 -8.78
N LYS A 101 16.02 2.91 -7.55
CA LYS A 101 16.53 1.81 -6.72
C LYS A 101 16.28 0.44 -7.35
N TYR A 102 15.09 0.19 -7.90
CA TYR A 102 14.78 -1.07 -8.57
C TYR A 102 15.55 -1.24 -9.89
N LYS A 103 15.70 -0.17 -10.68
CA LYS A 103 16.48 -0.20 -11.93
C LYS A 103 17.97 -0.45 -11.69
N SER A 104 18.52 0.05 -10.58
CA SER A 104 19.92 -0.19 -10.19
C SER A 104 20.14 -1.56 -9.54
N ALA A 105 19.10 -2.19 -8.98
CA ALA A 105 19.19 -3.53 -8.40
C ALA A 105 19.31 -4.67 -9.44
N GLY A 106 19.05 -4.40 -10.73
CA GLY A 106 19.12 -5.39 -11.82
C GLY A 106 18.12 -6.55 -11.66
N PRO A 107 17.70 -7.22 -12.75
CA PRO A 107 16.93 -8.45 -12.63
C PRO A 107 17.88 -9.56 -12.11
N GLY A 108 17.95 -9.73 -10.79
CA GLY A 108 18.51 -10.93 -10.16
C GLY A 108 17.59 -12.12 -10.40
N VAL A 109 17.56 -12.61 -11.65
CA VAL A 109 17.03 -13.91 -12.01
C VAL A 109 18.14 -14.92 -11.76
N HIS A 110 18.06 -15.63 -10.63
CA HIS A 110 18.77 -16.88 -10.41
C HIS A 110 17.81 -17.87 -9.75
#